data_AF-A0A8S9DRN2-F1
#
_entry.id   AF-A0A8S9DRN2-F1
#
_cell.length_a   1.000
_cell.length_b   1.000
_cell.length_c   1.000
_cell.angle_alpha   90.00
_cell.angle_beta   90.00
_cell.angle_gamma   90.00
#
_symmetry.space_group_name_H-M   'P 1'
#
loop_
_entity.id
_entity.type
_entity.pdbx_description
1 polymer ?
#
loop_
_entity_poly.entity_id
_entity_poly.type
_entity_poly.pdbx_seq_one_letter_code
_entity_poly.pdbx_strand_id
1 'polypeptide(L)'
;MNKESNNGNKEKWIQYAPIIGIVLVVSGFLLLLDQRIQTHWLSLAIPVLISIILIISGILTRKRLWLIPGFILFGISSAIFILFQQLFIAETVILISWALGLISVSWLLLFTSLALLRKIWTWWSLIVAMVAGALSYNFSLSDQSLLSYIFSISVGIGFCFLLWGGIKKSQGLIIPGLLISTIGSGVYFAWTDASNPNGLKETGIMLVWFSLGWILITVSSRVFSKKFVWWPLIPGGVLAMVGSGLYIGGNPENALGFFQNTGSIGLILFGVYLILLKFGMNK
;
A
#
# COMPACT_ATOMS: atom_id res chain seq x y z
N MET A 1 -14.53 -19.00 -48.77
CA MET A 1 -13.25 -18.60 -48.13
C MET A 1 -13.45 -18.28 -46.63
N ASN A 2 -14.14 -19.16 -45.87
CA ASN A 2 -14.56 -18.87 -44.48
C ASN A 2 -14.43 -20.08 -43.51
N LYS A 3 -13.67 -21.13 -43.90
CA LYS A 3 -13.53 -22.38 -43.12
C LYS A 3 -12.28 -22.44 -42.23
N GLU A 4 -11.30 -21.56 -42.43
CA GLU A 4 -10.02 -21.63 -41.70
C GLU A 4 -10.05 -20.99 -40.31
N SER A 5 -11.00 -20.11 -39.99
CA SER A 5 -11.07 -19.48 -38.65
C SER A 5 -11.64 -20.39 -37.56
N ASN A 6 -12.35 -21.47 -37.92
CA ASN A 6 -13.11 -22.28 -36.96
C ASN A 6 -12.27 -23.40 -36.32
N ASN A 7 -11.20 -23.86 -36.97
CA ASN A 7 -10.31 -24.90 -36.42
C ASN A 7 -9.43 -24.37 -35.27
N GLY A 8 -8.93 -23.13 -35.36
CA GLY A 8 -8.11 -22.54 -34.30
C GLY A 8 -8.85 -22.28 -32.98
N ASN A 9 -10.19 -22.20 -33.00
CA ASN A 9 -10.98 -22.11 -31.77
C ASN A 9 -11.19 -23.48 -31.12
N LYS A 10 -11.45 -24.55 -31.90
CA LYS A 10 -11.64 -25.90 -31.34
C LYS A 10 -10.41 -26.39 -30.58
N GLU A 11 -9.20 -26.14 -31.08
CA GLU A 11 -7.96 -26.50 -30.39
C GLU A 11 -7.77 -25.77 -29.05
N LYS A 12 -8.20 -24.50 -28.96
CA LYS A 12 -8.15 -23.73 -27.71
C LYS A 12 -9.07 -24.29 -26.63
N TRP A 13 -10.27 -24.75 -26.98
CA TRP A 13 -11.22 -25.32 -26.02
C TRP A 13 -10.77 -26.67 -25.47
N ILE A 14 -10.15 -27.51 -26.30
CA ILE A 14 -9.61 -28.81 -25.88
C ILE A 14 -8.55 -28.63 -24.77
N GLN A 15 -7.77 -27.54 -24.84
CA GLN A 15 -6.74 -27.26 -23.83
C GLN A 15 -7.31 -26.89 -22.45
N TYR A 16 -8.56 -26.43 -22.36
CA TYR A 16 -9.19 -26.00 -21.10
C TYR A 16 -10.11 -27.06 -20.48
N ALA A 17 -10.55 -28.02 -21.28
CA ALA A 17 -11.39 -29.14 -20.85
C ALA A 17 -10.90 -29.86 -19.57
N PRO A 18 -9.60 -30.21 -19.40
CA PRO A 18 -9.17 -30.92 -18.19
C PRO A 18 -9.29 -30.08 -16.91
N ILE A 19 -9.06 -28.76 -16.99
CA ILE A 19 -9.17 -27.88 -15.82
C ILE A 19 -10.63 -27.76 -15.38
N ILE A 20 -11.54 -27.58 -16.35
CA ILE A 20 -12.98 -27.51 -16.10
C ILE A 20 -13.48 -28.84 -15.52
N GLY A 21 -13.00 -29.97 -16.05
CA GLY A 21 -13.31 -31.31 -15.53
C GLY A 21 -12.90 -31.47 -14.06
N ILE A 22 -11.67 -31.08 -13.70
CA ILE A 22 -11.20 -31.12 -12.30
C ILE A 22 -12.07 -30.23 -11.41
N VAL A 23 -12.38 -29.01 -11.85
CA VAL A 23 -13.24 -28.08 -11.10
C VAL A 23 -14.63 -28.69 -10.85
N LEU A 24 -15.24 -29.31 -11.86
CA LEU A 24 -16.55 -29.97 -11.72
C LEU A 24 -16.50 -31.16 -10.77
N VAL A 25 -15.48 -32.02 -10.87
CA VAL A 25 -15.31 -33.18 -9.99
C VAL A 25 -15.14 -32.74 -8.54
N VAL A 26 -14.25 -31.78 -8.28
CA VAL A 26 -13.99 -31.27 -6.93
C VAL A 26 -15.24 -30.57 -6.37
N SER A 27 -15.91 -29.73 -7.15
CA SER A 27 -17.13 -29.05 -6.72
C SER A 27 -18.26 -30.04 -6.42
N GLY A 28 -18.48 -31.03 -7.28
CA GLY A 28 -19.49 -32.06 -7.08
C GLY A 28 -19.22 -32.91 -5.83
N PHE A 29 -17.97 -33.30 -5.62
CA PHE A 29 -17.58 -34.05 -4.42
C PHE A 29 -17.82 -33.25 -3.14
N LEU A 30 -17.44 -31.97 -3.11
CA LEU A 30 -17.67 -31.10 -1.96
C LEU A 30 -19.16 -30.89 -1.66
N LEU A 31 -20.00 -30.71 -2.69
CA LEU A 31 -21.44 -30.56 -2.48
C LEU A 31 -22.07 -31.84 -1.91
N LEU A 32 -21.66 -33.02 -2.39
CA LEU A 32 -22.12 -34.28 -1.82
C LEU A 32 -21.67 -34.46 -0.36
N LEU A 33 -20.44 -34.02 -0.05
CA LEU A 33 -19.90 -34.09 1.30
C LEU A 33 -20.63 -33.10 2.23
N ASP A 34 -20.92 -31.89 1.76
CA ASP A 34 -21.67 -30.89 2.54
C ASP A 34 -23.11 -31.34 2.81
N GLN A 35 -23.78 -31.98 1.83
CA GLN A 35 -25.11 -32.57 2.05
C GLN A 35 -25.12 -33.64 3.14
N ARG A 36 -24.01 -34.40 3.27
CA ARG A 36 -23.91 -35.46 4.27
C ARG A 36 -23.60 -34.93 5.67
N ILE A 37 -22.78 -33.88 5.78
CA ILE A 37 -22.33 -33.34 7.08
C ILE A 37 -23.21 -32.16 7.56
N GLN A 38 -24.04 -31.57 6.67
CA GLN A 38 -24.96 -30.45 6.96
C GLN A 38 -24.25 -29.22 7.54
N THR A 39 -23.03 -29.00 7.07
CA THR A 39 -22.12 -28.01 7.64
C THR A 39 -22.27 -26.61 7.07
N HIS A 40 -22.75 -26.47 5.83
CA HIS A 40 -22.90 -25.23 5.06
C HIS A 40 -21.59 -24.46 4.76
N TRP A 41 -20.58 -24.48 5.63
CA TRP A 41 -19.27 -23.84 5.40
C TRP A 41 -18.49 -24.50 4.26
N LEU A 42 -18.74 -25.78 3.98
CA LEU A 42 -18.05 -26.49 2.92
C LEU A 42 -18.47 -25.99 1.52
N SER A 43 -19.75 -25.66 1.35
CA SER A 43 -20.24 -25.04 0.11
C SER A 43 -19.61 -23.66 -0.15
N LEU A 44 -19.42 -22.86 0.91
CA LEU A 44 -18.73 -21.57 0.86
C LEU A 44 -17.24 -21.69 0.49
N ALA A 45 -16.61 -22.84 0.75
CA ALA A 45 -15.21 -23.08 0.41
C ALA A 45 -14.98 -23.42 -1.08
N ILE A 46 -16.03 -23.78 -1.83
CA ILE A 46 -15.91 -24.19 -3.24
C ILE A 46 -15.20 -23.12 -4.09
N PRO A 47 -15.58 -21.83 -4.07
CA PRO A 47 -14.89 -20.80 -4.86
C PRO A 47 -13.41 -20.63 -4.48
N VAL A 48 -13.06 -20.83 -3.21
CA VAL A 48 -11.67 -20.81 -2.73
C VAL A 48 -10.87 -21.97 -3.32
N LEU A 49 -11.45 -23.17 -3.38
CA LEU A 49 -10.77 -24.32 -3.96
C LEU A 49 -10.63 -24.21 -5.48
N ILE A 50 -11.64 -23.68 -6.16
CA ILE A 50 -11.58 -23.38 -7.60
C ILE A 50 -10.44 -22.40 -7.89
N SER A 51 -10.31 -21.32 -7.13
CA SER A 51 -9.21 -20.36 -7.31
C SER A 51 -7.84 -20.99 -7.07
N ILE A 52 -7.68 -21.84 -6.06
CA ILE A 52 -6.42 -22.57 -5.83
C ILE A 52 -6.08 -23.45 -7.03
N ILE A 53 -7.05 -24.19 -7.59
CA ILE A 53 -6.84 -25.02 -8.79
C ILE A 53 -6.38 -24.16 -9.99
N LEU A 54 -7.00 -22.99 -10.18
CA LEU A 54 -6.59 -22.04 -11.24
C LEU A 54 -5.18 -21.51 -11.03
N ILE A 55 -4.78 -21.18 -9.80
CA ILE A 55 -3.44 -20.73 -9.46
C ILE A 55 -2.43 -21.85 -9.73
N ILE A 56 -2.66 -23.06 -9.22
CA ILE A 56 -1.78 -24.22 -9.43
C ILE A 56 -1.63 -24.49 -10.94
N SER A 57 -2.73 -24.53 -11.67
CA SER A 57 -2.71 -24.70 -13.13
C SER A 57 -1.95 -23.58 -13.82
N GLY A 58 -2.10 -22.32 -13.39
CA GLY A 58 -1.36 -21.18 -13.92
C GLY A 58 0.14 -21.24 -13.67
N ILE A 59 0.55 -21.75 -12.50
CA ILE A 59 1.96 -21.98 -12.16
C ILE A 59 2.54 -23.10 -13.04
N LEU A 60 1.84 -24.25 -13.13
CA LEU A 60 2.27 -25.43 -13.89
C LEU A 60 2.34 -25.15 -15.40
N THR A 61 1.26 -24.63 -15.98
CA THR A 61 1.18 -24.34 -17.42
C THR A 61 1.99 -23.12 -17.82
N ARG A 62 2.52 -22.36 -16.86
CA ARG A 62 3.32 -21.18 -17.12
C ARG A 62 2.55 -20.16 -17.99
N LYS A 63 1.23 -20.02 -17.80
CA LYS A 63 0.38 -19.09 -18.57
C LYS A 63 -0.16 -17.95 -17.70
N ARG A 64 0.09 -16.70 -18.12
CA ARG A 64 -0.36 -15.48 -17.42
C ARG A 64 -1.87 -15.40 -17.23
N LEU A 65 -2.62 -15.85 -18.24
CA LEU A 65 -4.09 -15.78 -18.27
C LEU A 65 -4.76 -16.58 -17.16
N TRP A 66 -4.07 -17.55 -16.54
CA TRP A 66 -4.63 -18.36 -15.45
C TRP A 66 -4.27 -17.81 -14.07
N LEU A 67 -3.05 -17.28 -13.92
CA LEU A 67 -2.57 -16.74 -12.65
C LEU A 67 -3.36 -15.52 -12.18
N ILE A 68 -3.60 -14.54 -13.07
CA ILE A 68 -4.27 -13.28 -12.71
C ILE A 68 -5.69 -13.53 -12.17
N PRO A 69 -6.61 -14.19 -12.93
CA PRO A 69 -7.94 -14.46 -12.41
C PRO A 69 -7.90 -15.42 -11.22
N GLY A 70 -6.95 -16.36 -11.16
CA GLY A 70 -6.79 -17.26 -10.03
C GLY A 70 -6.58 -16.52 -8.70
N PHE A 71 -5.61 -15.60 -8.64
CA PHE A 71 -5.36 -14.81 -7.43
C PHE A 71 -6.48 -13.80 -7.12
N ILE A 72 -7.08 -13.14 -8.13
CA ILE A 72 -8.21 -12.24 -7.90
C ILE A 72 -9.38 -13.01 -7.29
N LEU A 73 -9.72 -14.16 -7.87
CA LEU A 73 -10.81 -15.01 -7.40
C LEU A 73 -10.49 -15.60 -6.02
N PHE A 74 -9.22 -15.94 -5.74
CA PHE A 74 -8.78 -16.37 -4.41
C PHE A 74 -9.03 -15.28 -3.36
N GLY A 75 -8.58 -14.05 -3.60
CA GLY A 75 -8.76 -12.95 -2.66
C GLY A 75 -10.23 -12.68 -2.34
N ILE A 76 -11.08 -12.60 -3.37
CA ILE A 76 -12.53 -12.37 -3.20
C ILE A 76 -13.21 -13.56 -2.51
N SER A 77 -12.91 -14.78 -2.97
CA SER A 77 -13.54 -15.99 -2.42
C SER A 77 -13.16 -16.21 -0.97
N SER A 78 -11.89 -16.03 -0.62
CA SER A 78 -11.44 -16.20 0.76
C SER A 78 -11.96 -15.09 1.68
N ALA A 79 -12.12 -13.87 1.17
CA ALA A 79 -12.79 -12.80 1.92
C ALA A 79 -14.26 -13.12 2.21
N ILE A 80 -15.01 -13.58 1.20
CA ILE A 80 -16.40 -14.02 1.38
C ILE A 80 -16.46 -15.20 2.35
N PHE A 81 -15.56 -16.18 2.22
CA PHE A 81 -15.49 -17.31 3.13
C PHE A 81 -15.30 -16.86 4.58
N ILE A 82 -14.36 -15.95 4.86
CA ILE A 82 -14.15 -15.43 6.23
C ILE A 82 -15.34 -14.63 6.75
N LEU A 83 -16.02 -13.85 5.91
CA LEU A 83 -17.15 -13.03 6.35
C LEU A 83 -18.39 -13.86 6.70
N PHE A 84 -18.59 -14.98 6.01
CA PHE A 84 -19.80 -15.81 6.17
C PHE A 84 -19.54 -17.15 6.86
N GLN A 85 -18.30 -17.47 7.24
CA GLN A 85 -18.03 -18.66 8.03
C GLN A 85 -18.70 -18.53 9.41
N GLN A 86 -19.36 -19.60 9.84
CA GLN A 86 -19.92 -19.73 11.18
C GLN A 86 -18.95 -20.41 12.16
N LEU A 87 -17.69 -20.63 11.73
CA LEU A 87 -16.69 -21.38 12.50
C LEU A 87 -16.11 -20.58 13.67
N PHE A 88 -16.03 -19.25 13.54
CA PHE A 88 -15.44 -18.37 14.54
C PHE A 88 -16.44 -17.32 14.99
N ILE A 89 -16.68 -17.26 16.30
CA ILE A 89 -17.44 -16.18 16.93
C ILE A 89 -16.47 -15.03 17.16
N ALA A 90 -16.26 -14.21 16.14
CA ALA A 90 -15.46 -12.99 16.22
C ALA A 90 -16.33 -11.76 15.98
N GLU A 91 -15.89 -10.61 16.49
CA GLU A 91 -16.54 -9.34 16.21
C GLU A 91 -16.51 -9.04 14.70
N THR A 92 -17.60 -8.47 14.19
CA THR A 92 -17.78 -8.16 12.76
C THR A 92 -16.65 -7.30 12.21
N VAL A 93 -16.13 -6.38 13.03
CA VAL A 93 -14.98 -5.52 12.71
C VAL A 93 -13.71 -6.34 12.41
N ILE A 94 -13.40 -7.33 13.25
CA ILE A 94 -12.22 -8.18 13.11
C ILE A 94 -12.34 -9.07 11.87
N LEU A 95 -13.55 -9.58 11.60
CA LEU A 95 -13.82 -10.36 10.38
C LEU A 95 -13.60 -9.53 9.11
N ILE A 96 -14.04 -8.27 9.09
CA ILE A 96 -13.78 -7.34 7.98
C ILE A 96 -12.28 -7.08 7.83
N SER A 97 -11.56 -6.88 8.93
CA SER A 97 -10.10 -6.73 8.91
C SER A 97 -9.42 -7.94 8.25
N TRP A 98 -9.77 -9.16 8.67
CA TRP A 98 -9.20 -10.38 8.10
C TRP A 98 -9.56 -10.58 6.63
N ALA A 99 -10.81 -10.29 6.25
CA ALA A 99 -11.25 -10.38 4.86
C ALA A 99 -10.46 -9.42 3.95
N LEU A 100 -10.27 -8.16 4.36
CA LEU A 100 -9.43 -7.20 3.65
C LEU A 100 -7.95 -7.59 3.64
N GLY A 101 -7.48 -8.17 4.75
CA GLY A 101 -6.12 -8.71 4.87
C GLY A 101 -5.85 -9.83 3.87
N LEU A 102 -6.80 -10.75 3.69
CA LEU A 102 -6.68 -11.81 2.68
C LEU A 102 -6.69 -11.27 1.24
N ILE A 103 -7.52 -10.25 0.97
CA ILE A 103 -7.46 -9.56 -0.33
C ILE A 103 -6.07 -8.96 -0.53
N SER A 104 -5.55 -8.23 0.47
CA SER A 104 -4.21 -7.64 0.41
C SER A 104 -3.12 -8.68 0.13
N VAL A 105 -3.11 -9.77 0.88
CA VAL A 105 -2.16 -10.88 0.71
C VAL A 105 -2.29 -11.51 -0.68
N SER A 106 -3.51 -11.73 -1.18
CA SER A 106 -3.70 -12.31 -2.50
C SER A 106 -3.13 -11.42 -3.62
N TRP A 107 -3.37 -10.11 -3.57
CA TRP A 107 -2.79 -9.17 -4.53
C TRP A 107 -1.27 -9.04 -4.39
N LEU A 108 -0.73 -9.17 -3.17
CA LEU A 108 0.71 -9.21 -2.95
C LEU A 108 1.32 -10.48 -3.55
N LEU A 109 0.67 -11.64 -3.36
CA LEU A 109 1.08 -12.91 -3.96
C LEU A 109 0.99 -12.89 -5.50
N LEU A 110 -0.01 -12.20 -6.07
CA LEU A 110 -0.07 -11.95 -7.52
C LEU A 110 1.16 -11.16 -7.98
N PHE A 111 1.51 -10.09 -7.28
CA PHE A 111 2.68 -9.26 -7.60
C PHE A 111 3.97 -10.07 -7.52
N THR A 112 4.20 -10.80 -6.42
CA THR A 112 5.43 -11.57 -6.21
C THR A 112 5.53 -12.76 -7.15
N SER A 113 4.43 -13.49 -7.39
CA SER A 113 4.43 -14.63 -8.32
C SER A 113 4.73 -14.22 -9.75
N LEU A 114 4.17 -13.10 -10.23
CA LEU A 114 4.49 -12.57 -11.56
C LEU A 114 5.92 -12.00 -11.62
N ALA A 115 6.39 -11.34 -10.57
CA ALA A 115 7.76 -10.86 -10.50
C ALA A 115 8.78 -12.02 -10.53
N LEU A 116 8.55 -13.09 -9.76
CA LEU A 116 9.47 -14.23 -9.65
C LEU A 116 9.40 -15.17 -10.86
N LEU A 117 8.19 -15.58 -11.28
CA LEU A 117 8.02 -16.58 -12.35
C LEU A 117 8.18 -15.99 -13.75
N ARG A 118 7.93 -14.69 -13.93
CA ARG A 118 7.91 -14.04 -15.25
C ARG A 118 8.85 -12.86 -15.39
N LYS A 119 9.47 -12.38 -14.30
CA LYS A 119 10.26 -11.14 -14.29
C LYS A 119 9.45 -9.91 -14.77
N ILE A 120 8.12 -9.96 -14.63
CA ILE A 120 7.22 -8.84 -14.97
C ILE A 120 6.77 -8.19 -13.67
N TRP A 121 7.04 -6.89 -13.54
CA TRP A 121 6.65 -6.10 -12.38
C TRP A 121 5.27 -5.48 -12.58
N THR A 122 4.24 -6.03 -11.94
CA THR A 122 2.85 -5.56 -12.04
C THR A 122 2.50 -4.58 -10.92
N TRP A 123 2.96 -3.34 -11.04
CA TRP A 123 2.82 -2.29 -10.02
C TRP A 123 1.37 -1.98 -9.61
N TRP A 124 0.39 -2.13 -10.51
CA TRP A 124 -1.02 -2.00 -10.18
C TRP A 124 -1.44 -2.90 -9.01
N SER A 125 -0.78 -4.06 -8.87
CA SER A 125 -1.18 -5.11 -7.93
C SER A 125 -0.68 -4.76 -6.55
N LEU A 126 0.51 -4.16 -6.50
CA LEU A 126 1.10 -3.66 -5.28
C LEU A 126 0.29 -2.50 -4.71
N ILE A 127 -0.26 -1.62 -5.56
CA ILE A 127 -1.15 -0.53 -5.11
C ILE A 127 -2.39 -1.12 -4.42
N VAL A 128 -3.08 -2.06 -5.08
CA VAL A 128 -4.28 -2.69 -4.52
C VAL A 128 -3.96 -3.44 -3.22
N ALA A 129 -2.84 -4.17 -3.19
CA ALA A 129 -2.38 -4.86 -1.99
C ALA A 129 -2.12 -3.89 -0.82
N MET A 130 -1.41 -2.79 -1.07
CA MET A 130 -1.07 -1.81 -0.03
C MET A 130 -2.31 -1.07 0.48
N VAL A 131 -3.25 -0.69 -0.39
CA VAL A 131 -4.48 -0.03 0.04
C VAL A 131 -5.36 -0.97 0.86
N ALA A 132 -5.58 -2.21 0.39
CA ALA A 132 -6.34 -3.20 1.14
C ALA A 132 -5.67 -3.56 2.48
N GLY A 133 -4.34 -3.63 2.51
CA GLY A 133 -3.56 -3.91 3.71
C GLY A 133 -3.62 -2.77 4.72
N ALA A 134 -3.54 -1.51 4.25
CA ALA A 134 -3.74 -0.34 5.09
C ALA A 134 -5.14 -0.34 5.70
N LEU A 135 -6.19 -0.58 4.92
CA LEU A 135 -7.56 -0.68 5.44
C LEU A 135 -7.68 -1.80 6.49
N SER A 136 -7.18 -3.00 6.19
CA SER A 136 -7.16 -4.14 7.10
C SER A 136 -6.49 -3.80 8.43
N TYR A 137 -5.34 -3.11 8.39
CA TYR A 137 -4.61 -2.69 9.59
C TYR A 137 -5.44 -1.75 10.47
N ASN A 138 -6.12 -0.75 9.90
CA ASN A 138 -6.96 0.15 10.72
C ASN A 138 -8.15 -0.57 11.37
N PHE A 139 -8.79 -1.49 10.65
CA PHE A 139 -9.88 -2.27 11.25
C PHE A 139 -9.41 -3.19 12.37
N SER A 140 -8.12 -3.53 12.42
CA SER A 140 -7.54 -4.29 13.53
C SER A 140 -7.19 -3.43 14.74
N LEU A 141 -7.13 -2.10 14.59
CA LEU A 141 -6.89 -1.18 15.68
C LEU A 141 -8.22 -0.83 16.38
N SER A 142 -8.14 -0.60 17.69
CA SER A 142 -9.31 -0.21 18.49
C SER A 142 -9.83 1.19 18.11
N ASP A 143 -8.94 2.10 17.68
CA ASP A 143 -9.27 3.49 17.37
C ASP A 143 -9.55 3.69 15.87
N GLN A 144 -10.83 3.59 15.49
CA GLN A 144 -11.30 3.72 14.10
C GLN A 144 -11.49 5.18 13.66
N SER A 145 -10.52 6.04 13.93
CA SER A 145 -10.60 7.45 13.51
C SER A 145 -10.43 7.59 12.00
N LEU A 146 -11.19 8.50 11.37
CA LEU A 146 -11.05 8.82 9.94
C LEU A 146 -9.62 9.27 9.59
N LEU A 147 -8.94 9.93 10.52
CA LEU A 147 -7.55 10.36 10.36
C LEU A 147 -6.58 9.17 10.26
N SER A 148 -6.79 8.10 11.05
CA SER A 148 -6.00 6.86 10.97
C SER A 148 -6.11 6.22 9.57
N TYR A 149 -7.32 6.23 8.98
CA TYR A 149 -7.52 5.76 7.60
C TYR A 149 -6.80 6.62 6.57
N ILE A 150 -6.90 7.96 6.66
CA ILE A 150 -6.18 8.86 5.75
C ILE A 150 -4.67 8.61 5.85
N PHE A 151 -4.13 8.54 7.06
CA PHE A 151 -2.71 8.31 7.32
C PHE A 151 -2.19 7.05 6.63
N SER A 152 -2.78 5.92 7.00
CA SER A 152 -2.36 4.60 6.55
C SER A 152 -2.51 4.40 5.04
N ILE A 153 -3.60 4.89 4.43
CA ILE A 153 -3.80 4.81 2.97
C ILE A 153 -2.76 5.68 2.26
N SER A 154 -2.55 6.92 2.72
CA SER A 154 -1.56 7.82 2.14
C SER A 154 -0.13 7.26 2.25
N VAL A 155 0.24 6.69 3.40
CA VAL A 155 1.54 6.03 3.57
C VAL A 155 1.65 4.79 2.70
N GLY A 156 0.60 3.97 2.60
CA GLY A 156 0.59 2.76 1.76
C GLY A 156 0.77 3.07 0.27
N ILE A 157 0.03 4.05 -0.26
CA ILE A 157 0.17 4.51 -1.64
C ILE A 157 1.54 5.18 -1.84
N GLY A 158 1.95 6.04 -0.92
CA GLY A 158 3.23 6.74 -0.95
C GLY A 158 4.41 5.77 -1.03
N PHE A 159 4.40 4.73 -0.20
CA PHE A 159 5.39 3.66 -0.20
C PHE A 159 5.40 2.88 -1.52
N CYS A 160 4.23 2.57 -2.08
CA CYS A 160 4.15 1.91 -3.38
C CYS A 160 4.78 2.75 -4.50
N PHE A 161 4.53 4.06 -4.53
CA PHE A 161 5.13 4.97 -5.49
C PHE A 161 6.63 5.16 -5.29
N LEU A 162 7.10 5.19 -4.04
CA LEU A 162 8.52 5.23 -3.72
C LEU A 162 9.26 3.96 -4.19
N LEU A 163 8.69 2.78 -3.92
CA LEU A 163 9.26 1.51 -4.39
C LEU A 163 9.29 1.42 -5.91
N TRP A 164 8.17 1.75 -6.56
CA TRP A 164 8.07 1.73 -8.01
C TRP A 164 9.03 2.75 -8.64
N GLY A 165 9.00 3.99 -8.16
CA GLY A 165 9.86 5.08 -8.62
C GLY A 165 11.34 4.79 -8.39
N GLY A 166 11.71 4.20 -7.26
CA GLY A 166 13.08 3.79 -6.95
C GLY A 166 13.60 2.70 -7.88
N ILE A 167 12.81 1.66 -8.12
CA ILE A 167 13.20 0.54 -9.01
C ILE A 167 13.29 0.99 -10.47
N LYS A 168 12.36 1.84 -10.93
CA LYS A 168 12.40 2.40 -12.30
C LYS A 168 13.29 3.63 -12.43
N LYS A 169 13.88 4.12 -11.34
CA LYS A 169 14.61 5.40 -11.26
C LYS A 169 13.83 6.58 -11.87
N SER A 170 12.51 6.56 -11.72
CA SER A 170 11.60 7.57 -12.27
C SER A 170 11.24 8.59 -11.21
N GLN A 171 11.73 9.83 -11.38
CA GLN A 171 11.43 10.93 -10.47
C GLN A 171 9.94 11.27 -10.41
N GLY A 172 9.22 11.09 -11.52
CA GLY A 172 7.79 11.37 -11.62
C GLY A 172 6.92 10.51 -10.68
N LEU A 173 7.43 9.38 -10.18
CA LEU A 173 6.74 8.55 -9.18
C LEU A 173 7.25 8.80 -7.76
N ILE A 174 8.54 9.11 -7.60
CA ILE A 174 9.12 9.39 -6.28
C ILE A 174 8.50 10.66 -5.69
N ILE A 175 8.32 11.71 -6.51
CA ILE A 175 7.73 12.99 -6.07
C ILE A 175 6.34 12.81 -5.45
N PRO A 176 5.34 12.23 -6.14
CA PRO A 176 4.02 12.02 -5.54
C PRO A 176 4.08 11.05 -4.35
N GLY A 177 4.98 10.05 -4.38
CA GLY A 177 5.15 9.13 -3.25
C GLY A 177 5.55 9.83 -1.95
N LEU A 178 6.53 10.74 -2.03
CA LEU A 178 6.96 11.57 -0.90
C LEU A 178 5.85 12.50 -0.44
N LEU A 179 5.28 13.28 -1.37
CA LEU A 179 4.28 14.30 -1.02
C LEU A 179 3.03 13.70 -0.39
N ILE A 180 2.50 12.60 -0.93
CA ILE A 180 1.31 11.92 -0.39
C ILE A 180 1.60 11.35 1.00
N SER A 181 2.75 10.70 1.19
CA SER A 181 3.12 10.12 2.49
C SER A 181 3.26 11.21 3.56
N THR A 182 3.94 12.31 3.24
CA THR A 182 4.19 13.39 4.20
C THR A 182 2.96 14.23 4.50
N ILE A 183 2.09 14.50 3.51
CA ILE A 183 0.83 15.23 3.79
C ILE A 183 -0.12 14.36 4.61
N GLY A 184 -0.22 13.06 4.32
CA GLY A 184 -1.04 12.13 5.12
C GLY A 184 -0.55 12.03 6.57
N SER A 185 0.77 11.97 6.76
CA SER A 185 1.40 12.03 8.10
C SER A 185 1.11 13.36 8.79
N GLY A 186 1.23 14.48 8.08
CA GLY A 186 0.98 15.81 8.61
C GLY A 186 -0.46 16.02 9.08
N VAL A 187 -1.43 15.54 8.29
CA VAL A 187 -2.86 15.61 8.67
C VAL A 187 -3.14 14.76 9.91
N TYR A 188 -2.55 13.57 9.99
CA TYR A 188 -2.74 12.72 11.18
C TYR A 188 -2.15 13.33 12.44
N PHE A 189 -0.86 13.67 12.43
CA PHE A 189 -0.19 14.18 13.63
C PHE A 189 -0.69 15.55 14.08
N ALA A 190 -1.22 16.36 13.16
CA ALA A 190 -1.81 17.65 13.52
C ALA A 190 -3.20 17.52 14.14
N TRP A 191 -4.01 16.54 13.72
CA TRP A 191 -5.45 16.55 14.04
C TRP A 191 -5.91 15.41 14.95
N THR A 192 -5.09 14.40 15.23
CA THR A 192 -5.49 13.25 16.06
C THR A 192 -5.63 13.59 17.55
N ASP A 193 -4.71 14.38 18.13
CA ASP A 193 -4.63 14.60 19.59
C ASP A 193 -5.07 16.02 20.02
N ALA A 194 -5.87 16.70 19.21
CA ALA A 194 -6.25 18.08 19.45
C ALA A 194 -7.31 18.20 20.56
N SER A 195 -6.90 18.12 21.82
CA SER A 195 -7.76 18.30 23.00
C SER A 195 -8.39 19.70 23.09
N ASN A 196 -7.71 20.71 22.52
CA ASN A 196 -8.22 22.05 22.26
C ASN A 196 -7.76 22.49 20.85
N PRO A 197 -8.53 22.18 19.79
CA PRO A 197 -8.07 22.39 18.42
C PRO A 197 -7.97 23.88 18.10
N ASN A 198 -6.74 24.40 18.10
CA ASN A 198 -6.47 25.68 17.45
C ASN A 198 -6.13 25.42 15.99
N GLY A 199 -7.07 25.74 15.09
CA GLY A 199 -6.93 25.50 13.66
C GLY A 199 -5.66 26.12 13.05
N LEU A 200 -5.15 27.25 13.57
CA LEU A 200 -3.88 27.82 13.12
C LEU A 200 -2.70 26.92 13.48
N LYS A 201 -2.65 26.47 14.74
CA LYS A 201 -1.56 25.62 15.24
C LYS A 201 -1.51 24.30 14.46
N GLU A 202 -2.65 23.63 14.32
CA GLU A 202 -2.70 22.31 13.67
C GLU A 202 -2.43 22.40 12.16
N THR A 203 -2.91 23.47 11.51
CA THR A 203 -2.49 23.77 10.13
C THR A 203 -0.98 24.01 10.03
N GLY A 204 -0.39 24.70 11.01
CA GLY A 204 1.05 24.90 11.10
C GLY A 204 1.83 23.58 11.13
N ILE A 205 1.43 22.63 11.99
CA ILE A 205 2.04 21.29 12.08
C ILE A 205 1.92 20.57 10.73
N MET A 206 0.73 20.57 10.13
CA MET A 206 0.49 19.93 8.83
C MET A 206 1.41 20.49 7.73
N LEU A 207 1.58 21.82 7.65
CA LEU A 207 2.44 22.45 6.66
C LEU A 207 3.93 22.14 6.86
N VAL A 208 4.39 22.03 8.11
CA VAL A 208 5.78 21.62 8.40
C VAL A 208 6.02 20.18 7.94
N TRP A 209 5.09 19.25 8.22
CA TRP A 209 5.19 17.89 7.69
C TRP A 209 5.17 17.86 6.16
N PHE A 210 4.32 18.66 5.52
CA PHE A 210 4.30 18.74 4.07
C PHE A 210 5.60 19.32 3.50
N SER A 211 6.20 20.30 4.18
CA SER A 211 7.51 20.87 3.81
C SER A 211 8.63 19.82 3.81
N LEU A 212 8.57 18.87 4.75
CA LEU A 212 9.51 17.75 4.81
C LEU A 212 9.43 16.89 3.55
N GLY A 213 8.24 16.66 3.00
CA GLY A 213 8.06 15.97 1.72
C GLY A 213 8.79 16.66 0.57
N TRP A 214 8.65 17.98 0.48
CA TRP A 214 9.35 18.81 -0.51
C TRP A 214 10.87 18.73 -0.39
N ILE A 215 11.39 18.86 0.84
CA ILE A 215 12.83 18.75 1.09
C ILE A 215 13.34 17.34 0.75
N LEU A 216 12.59 16.29 1.12
CA LEU A 216 12.93 14.90 0.81
C LEU A 216 12.99 14.61 -0.70
N ILE A 217 12.31 15.39 -1.55
CA ILE A 217 12.45 15.22 -3.02
C ILE A 217 13.90 15.48 -3.43
N THR A 218 14.55 16.50 -2.86
CA THR A 218 15.94 16.82 -3.19
C THR A 218 16.90 15.71 -2.77
N VAL A 219 16.71 15.19 -1.56
CA VAL A 219 17.49 14.08 -0.99
C VAL A 219 17.28 12.83 -1.82
N SER A 220 16.03 12.46 -2.08
CA SER A 220 15.68 11.27 -2.84
C SER A 220 16.16 11.35 -4.28
N SER A 221 16.08 12.53 -4.92
CA SER A 221 16.63 12.75 -6.26
C SER A 221 18.13 12.49 -6.30
N ARG A 222 18.88 12.95 -5.28
CA ARG A 222 20.31 12.70 -5.19
C ARG A 222 20.62 11.21 -5.00
N VAL A 223 19.84 10.51 -4.19
CA VAL A 223 20.02 9.06 -3.93
C VAL A 223 19.69 8.21 -5.17
N PHE A 224 18.52 8.41 -5.79
CA PHE A 224 18.04 7.52 -6.85
C PHE A 224 18.52 7.90 -8.25
N SER A 225 18.62 9.21 -8.54
CA SER A 225 18.95 9.71 -9.89
C SER A 225 20.36 10.31 -9.99
N LYS A 226 21.11 10.40 -8.87
CA LYS A 226 22.41 11.09 -8.77
C LYS A 226 22.38 12.58 -9.15
N LYS A 227 21.21 13.13 -9.51
CA LYS A 227 21.00 14.53 -9.85
C LYS A 227 20.50 15.27 -8.63
N PHE A 228 21.09 16.43 -8.37
CA PHE A 228 20.57 17.33 -7.35
C PHE A 228 19.51 18.23 -8.00
N VAL A 229 18.31 18.23 -7.44
CA VAL A 229 17.16 18.97 -7.97
C VAL A 229 16.79 20.04 -6.95
N TRP A 230 17.05 21.31 -7.29
CA TRP A 230 16.98 22.43 -6.35
C TRP A 230 15.58 23.02 -6.17
N TRP A 231 14.76 22.97 -7.20
CA TRP A 231 13.45 23.64 -7.21
C TRP A 231 12.52 23.26 -6.03
N PRO A 232 12.50 22.02 -5.48
CA PRO A 232 11.66 21.65 -4.34
C PRO A 232 11.99 22.39 -3.04
N LEU A 233 13.21 22.95 -2.92
CA LEU A 233 13.61 23.70 -1.72
C LEU A 233 12.87 25.02 -1.58
N ILE A 234 12.39 25.61 -2.69
CA ILE A 234 11.62 26.86 -2.67
C ILE A 234 10.26 26.63 -1.99
N PRO A 235 9.36 25.76 -2.50
CA PRO A 235 8.09 25.48 -1.82
C PRO A 235 8.31 24.86 -0.45
N GLY A 236 9.30 23.97 -0.29
CA GLY A 236 9.64 23.40 1.02
C GLY A 236 10.00 24.48 2.05
N GLY A 237 10.86 25.43 1.69
CA GLY A 237 11.25 26.53 2.58
C GLY A 237 10.08 27.45 2.94
N VAL A 238 9.26 27.84 1.95
CA VAL A 238 8.08 28.69 2.19
C VAL A 238 7.08 27.99 3.11
N LEU A 239 6.79 26.71 2.87
CA LEU A 239 5.86 25.92 3.70
C LEU A 239 6.40 25.73 5.12
N ALA A 240 7.69 25.48 5.28
CA ALA A 240 8.32 25.36 6.60
C ALA A 240 8.24 26.69 7.37
N MET A 241 8.52 27.81 6.70
CA MET A 241 8.46 29.14 7.32
C MET A 241 7.04 29.53 7.72
N VAL A 242 6.08 29.41 6.81
CA VAL A 242 4.67 29.71 7.07
C VAL A 242 4.09 28.75 8.11
N GLY A 243 4.37 27.46 8.00
CA GLY A 243 3.91 26.45 8.95
C GLY A 243 4.42 26.69 10.37
N SER A 244 5.71 27.03 10.51
CA SER A 244 6.29 27.41 11.80
C SER A 244 5.67 28.70 12.35
N GLY A 245 5.43 29.69 11.48
CA GLY A 245 4.76 30.94 11.86
C GLY A 245 3.33 30.72 12.37
N LEU A 246 2.55 29.85 11.71
CA LEU A 246 1.19 29.48 12.14
C LEU A 246 1.20 28.66 13.43
N TYR A 247 2.18 27.77 13.60
CA TYR A 247 2.35 26.98 14.82
C TYR A 247 2.59 27.87 16.05
N ILE A 248 3.44 28.90 15.90
CA ILE A 248 3.72 29.90 16.94
C ILE A 248 2.54 30.86 17.12
N GLY A 249 1.97 31.37 16.03
CA GLY A 249 0.85 32.32 16.07
C GLY A 249 -0.42 31.72 16.65
N GLY A 250 -0.65 30.41 16.45
CA GLY A 250 -1.76 29.68 17.05
C GLY A 250 -1.58 29.43 18.55
N ASN A 251 -0.36 29.26 19.04
CA ASN A 251 -0.11 29.21 20.48
C ASN A 251 1.26 29.85 20.80
N PRO A 252 1.28 31.11 21.25
CA PRO A 252 2.52 31.83 21.55
C PRO A 252 3.40 31.16 22.61
N GLU A 253 2.83 30.35 23.52
CA GLU A 253 3.58 29.61 24.54
C GLU A 253 4.53 28.59 23.90
N ASN A 254 4.20 28.07 22.72
CA ASN A 254 5.07 27.15 21.98
C ASN A 254 6.33 27.82 21.42
N ALA A 255 6.39 29.16 21.35
CA ALA A 255 7.52 29.88 20.76
C ALA A 255 8.83 29.56 21.47
N LEU A 256 8.84 29.60 22.80
CA LEU A 256 10.04 29.34 23.61
C LEU A 256 10.59 27.94 23.35
N GLY A 257 9.74 26.92 23.41
CA GLY A 257 10.14 25.54 23.13
C GLY A 257 10.59 25.33 21.69
N PHE A 258 9.93 25.97 20.73
CA PHE A 258 10.28 25.90 19.31
C PHE A 258 11.66 26.51 19.03
N PHE A 259 11.96 27.70 19.53
CA PHE A 259 13.26 28.36 19.35
C PHE A 259 14.38 27.62 20.08
N GLN A 260 14.14 27.11 21.30
CA GLN A 260 15.13 26.33 22.03
C GLN A 260 15.50 25.04 21.29
N ASN A 261 14.52 24.27 20.82
CA ASN A 261 14.77 23.03 20.10
C ASN A 261 15.37 23.27 18.70
N THR A 262 14.79 24.18 17.92
CA THR A 262 15.27 24.47 16.56
C THR A 262 16.64 25.13 16.59
N GLY A 263 16.89 26.02 17.55
CA GLY A 263 18.20 26.63 17.77
C GLY A 263 19.26 25.60 18.12
N SER A 264 18.93 24.65 19.01
CA SER A 264 19.83 23.55 19.37
C SER A 264 20.17 22.66 18.16
N ILE A 265 19.16 22.30 17.35
CA ILE A 265 19.36 21.53 16.11
C ILE A 265 20.23 22.30 15.11
N GLY A 266 19.98 23.60 14.94
CA GLY A 266 20.77 24.47 14.07
C GLY A 266 22.25 24.53 14.50
N LEU A 267 22.50 24.66 15.80
CA LEU A 267 23.85 24.65 16.38
C LEU A 267 24.54 23.30 16.18
N ILE A 268 23.83 22.17 16.34
CA ILE A 268 24.37 20.83 16.08
C ILE A 268 24.76 20.70 14.61
N LEU A 269 23.87 21.09 13.68
CA LEU A 269 24.15 21.04 12.24
C LEU A 269 25.34 21.91 11.86
N PHE A 270 25.42 23.13 12.42
CA PHE A 270 26.54 24.04 12.19
C PHE A 270 27.86 23.48 12.76
N GLY A 271 27.82 22.90 13.96
CA GLY A 271 28.98 22.25 14.58
C GLY A 271 29.49 21.06 13.74
N VAL A 272 28.58 20.20 13.28
CA VAL A 272 28.92 19.08 12.37
C VAL A 272 29.51 19.61 11.06
N TYR A 273 28.91 20.66 10.48
CA TYR A 273 29.42 21.30 9.27
C TYR A 273 30.86 21.81 9.44
N LEU A 274 31.17 22.51 10.54
CA LEU A 274 32.51 23.00 10.82
C LEU A 274 33.53 21.86 11.02
N ILE A 275 33.13 20.79 11.70
CA ILE A 275 33.98 19.59 11.87
C ILE A 275 34.30 18.98 10.50
N LEU A 276 33.28 18.76 9.66
CA LEU A 276 33.45 18.19 8.32
C LEU A 276 34.29 19.09 7.41
N LEU A 277 34.12 20.41 7.51
CA LEU A 277 34.92 21.39 6.76
C LEU A 277 36.40 21.31 7.15
N LYS A 278 36.70 21.22 8.45
CA LYS A 278 38.07 21.04 8.96
C LYS A 278 38.71 19.72 8.48
N PHE A 279 37.96 18.61 8.49
CA PHE A 279 38.48 17.31 8.02
C PHE A 279 38.59 17.24 6.48
N GLY A 280 37.72 17.94 5.74
CA GLY A 280 37.78 18.02 4.28
C GLY A 280 38.95 18.86 3.75
N MET A 281 39.46 19.80 4.54
CA MET A 281 40.62 20.64 4.21
C MET A 281 41.99 19.95 4.39
N ASN A 282 42.04 18.75 4.99
CA ASN A 282 43.27 17.98 5.19
C ASN A 282 43.56 16.95 4.08
N LYS A 283 43.12 17.25 2.85
CA LYS A 283 43.52 16.60 1.59
C LYS A 283 43.92 17.66 0.57
#